data_AF-A0A849RG87-F1
#
_entry.id   AF-A0A849RG87-F1
#
_cell.length_a   1.000
_cell.length_b   1.000
_cell.length_c   1.000
_cell.angle_alpha   90.00
_cell.angle_beta   90.00
_cell.angle_gamma   90.00
#
_symmetry.space_group_name_H-M   'P 1'
#
loop_
_entity.id
_entity.type
_entity.pdbx_description
1 polymer ?
#
loop_
_entity_poly.entity_id
_entity_poly.type
_entity_poly.pdbx_seq_one_letter_code
_entity_poly.pdbx_strand_id
1 'polypeptide(L)'
;MSTKSTLAHGPGFHLYHECFEQDTVYLELEKTHFECYPDRVTVAIPVVAWEVIRQSAGGDFSWAAKSDDEIRSYVDQEVHERITDFQNKNPESKRFLFIGNGVFGSASEPMEKQIEKGLVYYFGERDRQQKLIKQIQDLVAKR
;
A
#
# COMPACT_ATOMS: atom_id res chain seq x y z
N MET A 1 -6.59 10.01 14.16
CA MET A 1 -6.02 8.71 13.74
C MET A 1 -4.78 9.01 12.93
N SER A 2 -3.69 8.27 13.15
CA SER A 2 -2.49 8.39 12.31
C SER A 2 -2.77 7.74 10.96
N THR A 3 -2.43 8.42 9.86
CA THR A 3 -2.47 7.88 8.49
C THR A 3 -1.14 7.24 8.09
N LYS A 4 -0.15 7.23 8.99
CA LYS A 4 1.17 6.64 8.73
C LYS A 4 1.12 5.12 8.90
N SER A 5 1.51 4.40 7.85
CA SER A 5 1.81 2.98 7.87
C SER A 5 3.31 2.78 7.98
N THR A 6 3.79 2.33 9.16
CA THR A 6 5.22 2.20 9.45
C THR A 6 5.86 1.05 8.68
N LEU A 7 6.95 1.35 7.97
CA LEU A 7 7.83 0.36 7.34
C LEU A 7 9.00 -0.03 8.25
N ALA A 8 9.63 0.96 8.88
CA ALA A 8 10.71 0.79 9.84
C ALA A 8 10.75 1.98 10.79
N HIS A 9 11.18 1.75 12.03
CA HIS A 9 11.37 2.83 12.99
C HIS A 9 12.49 2.48 13.97
N GLY A 10 13.07 3.50 14.58
CA GLY A 10 14.07 3.35 15.62
C GLY A 10 14.38 4.70 16.28
N PRO A 11 15.37 4.73 17.19
CA PRO A 11 15.78 5.99 17.81
C PRO A 11 16.18 7.02 16.75
N GLY A 12 15.43 8.12 16.68
CA GLY A 12 15.70 9.25 15.80
C GLY A 12 15.36 9.07 14.32
N PHE A 13 14.61 8.02 13.94
CA PHE A 13 14.08 7.90 12.58
C PHE A 13 12.75 7.15 12.47
N HIS A 14 11.95 7.48 11.45
CA HIS A 14 10.71 6.80 11.10
C HIS A 14 10.54 6.74 9.58
N LEU A 15 10.50 5.54 9.02
CA LEU A 15 10.22 5.25 7.62
C LEU A 15 8.78 4.77 7.48
N TYR A 16 7.97 5.41 6.63
CA TYR A 16 6.54 5.11 6.54
C TYR A 16 5.93 5.45 5.17
N HIS A 17 4.73 4.91 4.92
CA HIS A 17 3.82 5.36 3.87
C HIS A 17 2.66 6.15 4.47
N GLU A 18 2.06 7.04 3.69
CA GLU A 18 0.75 7.62 4.00
C GLU A 18 -0.35 6.72 3.43
N CYS A 19 -1.42 6.44 4.18
CA CYS A 19 -2.49 5.54 3.77
C CYS A 19 -3.15 5.88 2.42
N PHE A 20 -3.03 7.12 1.95
CA PHE A 20 -3.62 7.59 0.69
C PHE A 20 -2.58 7.86 -0.41
N GLU A 21 -1.31 7.65 -0.12
CA GLU A 21 -0.22 7.86 -1.08
C GLU A 21 0.69 6.63 -1.11
N GLN A 22 0.39 5.76 -2.05
CA GLN A 22 0.99 4.43 -2.12
C GLN A 22 2.28 4.39 -2.95
N ASP A 23 2.66 5.50 -3.62
CA ASP A 23 3.84 5.61 -4.50
C ASP A 23 5.04 6.26 -3.80
N THR A 24 4.85 6.77 -2.58
CA THR A 24 5.86 7.57 -1.87
C THR A 24 6.21 6.94 -0.53
N VAL A 25 7.51 6.83 -0.26
CA VAL A 25 8.04 6.49 1.06
C VAL A 25 8.56 7.75 1.71
N TYR A 26 8.18 7.96 2.97
CA TYR A 26 8.58 9.09 3.77
C TYR A 26 9.63 8.66 4.80
N LEU A 27 10.69 9.45 4.92
CA LEU A 27 11.72 9.29 5.95
C LEU A 27 11.74 10.52 6.84
N GLU A 28 11.36 10.34 8.10
CA GLU A 28 11.50 11.33 9.16
C GLU A 28 12.79 11.06 9.95
N LEU A 29 13.59 12.10 10.17
CA LEU A 29 14.85 12.03 10.91
C LEU A 29 14.89 13.13 11.98
N GLU A 30 15.16 12.75 13.22
CA GLU A 30 15.25 13.70 14.32
C GLU A 30 16.67 14.27 14.44
N LYS A 31 16.77 15.60 14.60
CA LYS A 31 18.04 16.32 14.87
C LYS A 31 19.16 16.01 13.87
N THR A 32 18.78 15.70 12.63
CA THR A 32 19.72 15.38 11.55
C THR A 32 20.20 16.64 10.83
N HIS A 33 21.43 16.60 10.34
CA HIS A 33 21.97 17.67 9.50
C HIS A 33 21.36 17.59 8.10
N PHE A 34 20.90 18.73 7.57
CA PHE A 34 20.42 18.83 6.19
C PHE A 34 20.88 20.15 5.56
N GLU A 35 21.07 20.11 4.25
CA GLU A 35 21.35 21.27 3.43
C GLU A 35 20.24 21.42 2.40
N CYS A 36 19.72 22.63 2.25
CA CYS A 36 18.68 22.95 1.28
C CYS A 36 19.18 24.03 0.33
N TYR A 37 19.15 23.72 -0.96
CA TYR A 37 19.48 24.60 -2.06
C TYR A 37 18.23 24.78 -2.95
N PRO A 38 18.19 25.77 -3.85
CA PRO A 38 17.01 26.00 -4.69
C PRO A 38 16.56 24.80 -5.55
N ASP A 39 17.48 23.91 -5.92
CA ASP A 39 17.27 22.79 -6.83
C ASP A 39 17.55 21.41 -6.20
N ARG A 40 18.00 21.37 -4.93
CA ARG A 40 18.35 20.10 -4.26
C ARG A 40 18.22 20.19 -2.75
N VAL A 41 17.96 19.04 -2.14
CA VAL A 41 18.03 18.83 -0.69
C VAL A 41 18.98 17.68 -0.42
N THR A 42 19.90 17.88 0.52
CA THR A 42 20.83 16.85 0.99
C THR A 42 20.54 16.60 2.47
N VAL A 43 20.37 15.34 2.86
CA VAL A 43 20.06 14.96 4.24
C VAL A 43 21.08 13.93 4.71
N ALA A 44 21.68 14.16 5.88
CA ALA A 44 22.58 13.20 6.50
C ALA A 44 21.78 12.07 7.15
N ILE A 45 21.82 10.87 6.57
CA ILE A 45 21.19 9.68 7.16
C ILE A 45 22.24 8.96 8.03
N PRO A 46 22.02 8.80 9.35
CA PRO A 46 22.94 8.03 10.19
C PRO A 46 23.11 6.60 9.65
N VAL A 47 24.35 6.10 9.57
CA VAL A 47 24.66 4.77 9.00
C VAL A 47 23.87 3.66 9.69
N VAL A 48 23.68 3.75 11.01
CA VAL A 48 22.88 2.77 11.76
C VAL A 48 21.41 2.78 11.32
N ALA A 49 20.81 3.96 11.11
CA ALA A 49 19.46 4.06 10.58
C ALA A 49 19.38 3.55 9.13
N TRP A 50 20.39 3.86 8.31
CA TRP A 50 20.49 3.38 6.93
C TRP A 50 20.53 1.85 6.83
N GLU A 51 21.32 1.18 7.67
CA GLU A 51 21.40 -0.28 7.68
C GLU A 51 20.06 -0.95 8.04
N VAL A 52 19.23 -0.29 8.86
CA VAL A 52 17.86 -0.76 9.13
C VAL A 52 16.96 -0.48 7.93
N ILE A 53 16.96 0.75 7.41
CA ILE A 53 16.11 1.19 6.30
C ILE A 53 16.33 0.33 5.05
N ARG A 54 17.58 0.03 4.69
CA ARG A 54 17.90 -0.73 3.47
C ARG A 54 17.50 -2.21 3.52
N GLN A 55 17.19 -2.73 4.70
CA GLN A 55 16.67 -4.09 4.88
C GLN A 55 15.15 -4.14 4.74
N SER A 56 14.47 -3.01 4.85
CA SER A 56 13.03 -2.91 4.67
C SER A 56 12.67 -2.85 3.19
N ALA A 57 11.63 -3.59 2.79
CA ALA A 57 11.07 -3.47 1.46
C ALA A 57 10.51 -2.06 1.28
N GLY A 58 11.00 -1.31 0.29
CA GLY A 58 10.57 0.07 0.01
C GLY A 58 9.19 0.18 -0.64
N GLY A 59 8.58 -0.92 -1.04
CA GLY A 59 7.22 -0.98 -1.59
C GLY A 59 6.75 -2.42 -1.73
N ASP A 60 5.43 -2.62 -1.70
CA ASP A 60 4.81 -3.90 -2.03
C ASP A 60 4.55 -3.99 -3.53
N PHE A 61 5.11 -5.01 -4.18
CA PHE A 61 4.97 -5.30 -5.61
C PHE A 61 4.33 -6.66 -5.89
N SER A 62 3.61 -7.21 -4.90
CA SER A 62 3.01 -8.55 -4.96
C SER A 62 2.00 -8.73 -6.11
N TRP A 63 1.37 -7.65 -6.59
CA TRP A 63 0.37 -7.70 -7.67
C TRP A 63 0.97 -7.61 -9.07
N ALA A 64 2.17 -7.04 -9.21
CA ALA A 64 2.79 -6.79 -10.50
C ALA A 64 2.91 -8.04 -11.39
N ALA A 65 3.15 -9.19 -10.77
CA ALA A 65 3.34 -10.48 -11.45
C ALA A 65 2.06 -11.33 -11.54
N LYS A 66 0.94 -10.88 -10.95
CA LYS A 66 -0.30 -11.65 -10.91
C LYS A 66 -1.00 -11.67 -12.26
N SER A 67 -1.39 -12.85 -12.69
CA SER A 67 -2.23 -13.06 -13.87
C SER A 67 -3.67 -12.60 -13.64
N ASP A 68 -4.43 -12.44 -14.72
CA ASP A 68 -5.85 -12.06 -14.64
C ASP A 68 -6.67 -13.08 -13.83
N ASP A 69 -6.37 -14.37 -14.00
CA ASP A 69 -7.08 -15.45 -13.30
C ASP A 69 -6.73 -15.50 -11.81
N GLU A 70 -5.48 -15.20 -11.43
CA GLU A 70 -5.10 -15.09 -10.01
C GLU A 70 -5.77 -13.89 -9.34
N ILE A 71 -5.84 -12.74 -10.02
CA ILE A 71 -6.52 -11.54 -9.50
C ILE A 71 -8.02 -11.82 -9.34
N ARG A 72 -8.65 -12.45 -10.33
CA ARG A 72 -10.05 -12.86 -10.26
C ARG A 72 -10.31 -13.82 -9.11
N SER A 73 -9.49 -14.87 -9.00
CA SER A 73 -9.64 -15.86 -7.93
C SER A 73 -9.52 -15.21 -6.54
N TYR A 74 -8.58 -14.29 -6.36
CA TYR A 74 -8.43 -13.54 -5.12
C TYR A 74 -9.67 -12.66 -4.82
N VAL A 75 -10.11 -11.86 -5.80
CA VAL A 75 -11.27 -10.97 -5.64
C VAL A 75 -12.54 -11.77 -5.33
N ASP A 76 -12.76 -12.87 -6.05
CA ASP A 76 -13.89 -13.75 -5.82
C ASP A 76 -13.85 -14.32 -4.39
N GLN A 77 -12.70 -14.83 -3.94
CA GLN A 77 -12.54 -15.36 -2.59
C GLN A 77 -12.83 -14.29 -1.52
N GLU A 78 -12.22 -13.11 -1.63
CA GLU A 78 -12.41 -12.01 -0.69
C GLU A 78 -13.87 -11.55 -0.60
N VAL A 79 -14.56 -11.43 -1.74
CA VAL A 79 -15.98 -11.05 -1.76
C VAL A 79 -16.85 -12.13 -1.13
N HIS A 80 -16.59 -13.41 -1.43
CA HIS A 80 -17.34 -14.52 -0.83
C HIS A 80 -17.16 -14.60 0.68
N GLU A 81 -15.92 -14.51 1.17
CA GLU A 81 -15.61 -14.50 2.60
C GLU A 81 -16.30 -13.31 3.29
N ARG A 82 -16.21 -12.12 2.69
CA ARG A 82 -16.86 -10.91 3.21
C ARG A 82 -18.38 -11.04 3.29
N ILE A 83 -19.03 -11.57 2.27
CA ILE A 83 -20.50 -11.76 2.25
C ILE A 83 -20.89 -12.78 3.31
N THR A 84 -20.14 -13.88 3.43
CA THR A 84 -20.35 -14.92 4.44
C THR A 84 -20.26 -14.34 5.85
N ASP A 85 -19.23 -13.56 6.12
CA ASP A 85 -19.05 -12.85 7.39
C ASP A 85 -20.19 -11.86 7.69
N PHE A 86 -20.65 -11.13 6.67
CA PHE A 86 -21.77 -10.20 6.78
C PHE A 86 -23.09 -10.93 7.10
N GLN A 87 -23.30 -12.12 6.53
CA GLN A 87 -24.49 -12.94 6.78
C GLN A 87 -24.48 -13.52 8.20
N ASN A 88 -23.33 -13.99 8.67
CA ASN A 88 -23.18 -14.68 9.97
C ASN A 88 -23.16 -13.75 11.19
N LYS A 89 -22.96 -12.44 11.01
CA LYS A 89 -22.91 -11.46 12.11
C LYS A 89 -24.29 -10.96 12.56
N ASN A 90 -24.44 -10.69 13.86
CA ASN A 90 -25.66 -10.13 14.45
C ASN A 90 -25.95 -8.71 13.90
N PRO A 91 -27.23 -8.28 13.82
CA PRO A 91 -27.61 -6.97 13.27
C PRO A 91 -26.90 -5.77 13.88
N GLU A 92 -26.62 -5.77 15.19
CA GLU A 92 -25.89 -4.70 15.87
C GLU A 92 -24.42 -4.62 15.44
N SER A 93 -23.79 -5.76 15.15
CA SER A 93 -22.41 -5.83 14.62
C SER A 93 -22.28 -5.48 13.13
N LYS A 94 -23.39 -5.43 12.38
CA LYS A 94 -23.38 -5.03 10.96
C LYS A 94 -23.14 -3.52 10.75
N ARG A 95 -23.39 -2.69 11.77
CA ARG A 95 -23.16 -1.23 11.70
C ARG A 95 -21.68 -0.85 11.58
N PHE A 96 -20.76 -1.68 12.05
CA PHE A 96 -19.31 -1.43 11.97
C PHE A 96 -18.67 -1.89 10.65
N LEU A 97 -19.42 -2.60 9.78
CA LEU A 97 -18.94 -3.06 8.46
C LEU A 97 -18.92 -1.95 7.39
N PHE A 98 -19.40 -0.75 7.72
CA PHE A 98 -19.35 0.43 6.83
C PHE A 98 -17.96 1.07 6.72
N ILE A 99 -16.99 0.65 7.54
CA ILE A 99 -15.66 1.30 7.61
C ILE A 99 -14.56 0.44 6.96
N GLY A 100 -14.87 -0.80 6.55
CA GLY A 100 -13.89 -1.71 5.94
C GLY A 100 -14.08 -1.85 4.43
N ASN A 101 -13.05 -1.48 3.67
CA ASN A 101 -12.86 -1.74 2.24
C ASN A 101 -13.72 -0.97 1.25
N GLY A 102 -13.34 0.31 1.04
CA GLY A 102 -13.75 1.11 -0.13
C GLY A 102 -13.40 0.47 -1.48
N VAL A 103 -12.49 -0.52 -1.51
CA VAL A 103 -12.10 -1.29 -2.70
C VAL A 103 -13.27 -2.07 -3.33
N PHE A 104 -14.06 -2.77 -2.51
CA PHE A 104 -15.16 -3.62 -3.01
C PHE A 104 -16.53 -2.97 -2.87
N GLY A 105 -16.60 -1.78 -2.27
CA GLY A 105 -17.88 -1.12 -1.95
C GLY A 105 -18.55 -1.67 -0.69
N SER A 106 -19.89 -1.61 -0.66
CA SER A 106 -20.66 -2.05 0.51
C SER A 106 -20.92 -3.56 0.44
N ALA A 107 -20.81 -4.24 1.58
CA ALA A 107 -21.18 -5.66 1.72
C ALA A 107 -22.66 -5.95 1.40
N SER A 108 -23.50 -4.91 1.39
CA SER A 108 -24.93 -4.99 1.01
C SER A 108 -25.17 -4.90 -0.49
N GLU A 109 -24.17 -4.55 -1.31
CA GLU A 109 -24.31 -4.51 -2.76
C GLU A 109 -24.34 -5.94 -3.35
N PRO A 110 -24.94 -6.15 -4.54
CA PRO A 110 -24.85 -7.43 -5.24
C PRO A 110 -23.42 -7.91 -5.38
N MET A 111 -23.21 -9.22 -5.25
CA MET A 111 -21.89 -9.85 -5.30
C MET A 111 -21.13 -9.49 -6.57
N GLU A 112 -21.81 -9.51 -7.72
CA GLU A 112 -21.23 -9.21 -9.03
C GLU A 112 -20.67 -7.78 -9.07
N LYS A 113 -21.34 -6.81 -8.42
CA LYS A 113 -20.87 -5.43 -8.35
C LYS A 113 -19.66 -5.29 -7.43
N GLN A 114 -19.59 -6.06 -6.34
CA GLN A 114 -18.44 -6.06 -5.45
C GLN A 114 -17.21 -6.66 -6.15
N ILE A 115 -17.41 -7.76 -6.90
CA ILE A 115 -16.37 -8.39 -7.73
C ILE A 115 -15.88 -7.41 -8.79
N GLU A 116 -16.79 -6.80 -9.56
CA GLU A 116 -16.42 -5.82 -10.60
C GLU A 116 -15.54 -4.69 -10.05
N LYS A 117 -15.92 -4.10 -8.91
CA LYS A 117 -15.13 -3.06 -8.24
C LYS A 117 -13.76 -3.56 -7.79
N GLY A 118 -13.72 -4.75 -7.19
CA GLY A 118 -12.48 -5.40 -6.79
C GLY A 118 -11.54 -5.62 -7.97
N LEU A 119 -12.04 -6.15 -9.08
CA LEU A 119 -11.26 -6.35 -10.30
C LEU A 119 -10.70 -5.03 -10.85
N VAL A 120 -11.53 -3.99 -10.95
CA VAL A 120 -11.08 -2.66 -11.38
C VAL A 120 -9.94 -2.15 -10.51
N TYR A 121 -10.07 -2.29 -9.19
CA TYR A 121 -9.04 -1.87 -8.25
C TYR A 121 -7.74 -2.67 -8.42
N TYR A 122 -7.80 -4.01 -8.37
CA TYR A 122 -6.58 -4.84 -8.39
C TYR A 122 -5.90 -4.89 -9.76
N PHE A 123 -6.65 -4.74 -10.86
CA PHE A 123 -6.02 -4.51 -12.17
C PHE A 123 -5.31 -3.15 -12.22
N GLY A 124 -5.95 -2.08 -11.74
CA GLY A 124 -5.30 -0.77 -11.63
C GLY A 124 -4.06 -0.81 -10.74
N GLU A 125 -4.10 -1.57 -9.65
CA GLU A 125 -2.99 -1.78 -8.73
C GLU A 125 -1.82 -2.54 -9.39
N ARG A 126 -2.11 -3.62 -10.12
CA ARG A 126 -1.09 -4.31 -10.91
C ARG A 126 -0.44 -3.38 -11.93
N ASP A 127 -1.24 -2.63 -12.68
CA ASP A 127 -0.73 -1.72 -13.71
C ASP A 127 0.16 -0.62 -13.10
N ARG A 128 -0.25 -0.07 -11.94
CA ARG A 128 0.54 0.88 -11.14
C ARG A 128 1.89 0.26 -10.75
N GLN A 129 1.89 -0.93 -10.17
CA GLN A 129 3.10 -1.60 -9.73
C GLN A 129 4.04 -1.95 -10.90
N GLN A 130 3.51 -2.39 -12.04
CA GLN A 130 4.32 -2.64 -13.25
C GLN A 130 4.98 -1.35 -13.76
N LYS A 131 4.28 -0.21 -13.73
CA LYS A 131 4.84 1.09 -14.09
C LYS A 131 5.99 1.50 -13.16
N LEU A 132 5.83 1.31 -11.85
CA LEU A 132 6.88 1.59 -10.86
C LEU A 132 8.11 0.71 -11.07
N ILE A 133 7.91 -0.60 -11.30
CA ILE A 133 9.01 -1.54 -11.60
C ILE A 133 9.78 -1.08 -12.84
N LYS A 134 9.09 -0.65 -13.89
CA LYS A 134 9.74 -0.12 -15.10
C LYS A 134 10.57 1.13 -14.78
N GLN A 135 10.03 2.08 -14.01
CA GLN A 135 10.78 3.28 -13.60
C GLN A 135 12.03 2.92 -12.78
N ILE A 136 11.93 1.93 -11.88
CA ILE A 136 13.07 1.43 -11.11
C ILE A 136 14.13 0.84 -12.04
N GLN A 137 13.72 0.00 -13.00
CA GLN A 137 14.63 -0.60 -13.99
C GLN A 137 15.33 0.48 -14.83
N ASP A 138 14.59 1.50 -15.29
CA ASP A 138 15.15 2.62 -16.05
C ASP A 138 16.19 3.42 -15.25
N LEU A 139 16.00 3.57 -13.93
CA LEU A 139 16.95 4.22 -13.04
C LEU A 139 18.20 3.38 -12.80
N VAL A 140 18.05 2.06 -12.66
CA VAL A 140 19.17 1.14 -12.49
C VAL A 140 20.00 1.04 -13.76
N ALA A 141 19.37 1.01 -14.95
CA ALA A 141 20.06 0.90 -16.23
C ALA A 141 20.85 2.16 -16.63
N LYS A 142 20.56 3.31 -16.01
CA LYS A 142 21.27 4.59 -16.23
C LYS A 142 22.53 4.76 -15.37
N ARG A 143 22.87 3.78 -14.53
CA ARG A 143 24.12 3.74 -13.75
C ARG A 143 25.22 3.06 -14.54
#